data_AF-A0A2V6RP24-F1
#
_entry.id   AF-A0A2V6RP24-F1
#
_cell.length_a   1.000
_cell.length_b   1.000
_cell.length_c   1.000
_cell.angle_alpha   90.00
_cell.angle_beta   90.00
_cell.angle_gamma   90.00
#
_symmetry.space_group_name_H-M   'P 1'
#
loop_
_entity.id
_entity.type
_entity.pdbx_description
1 polymer ?
#
loop_
_entity_poly.entity_id
_entity_poly.type
_entity_poly.pdbx_seq_one_letter_code
_entity_poly.pdbx_strand_id
1 'polypeptide(L)'
;MWIVRLALRRPYTVVVLCIVIVVMGALAFSRMVVDIFPAIDIPVVISVFQYPGLSAEEMEKRVIIVNERGQSTTVNGIERLESQSIEGIGVLKTYFQ
;
A
#
# COMPACT_ATOMS: atom_id res chain seq x y z
N MET A 1 34.03 31.55 8.77
CA MET A 1 34.84 30.48 9.42
C MET A 1 34.49 30.26 10.91
N TRP A 2 33.26 30.57 11.36
CA TRP A 2 32.93 30.46 12.79
C TRP A 2 32.66 28.99 13.20
N ILE A 3 32.04 28.19 12.33
CA ILE A 3 31.74 26.77 12.57
C ILE A 3 33.03 25.94 12.73
N VAL A 4 34.03 26.21 11.88
CA VAL A 4 35.35 25.58 11.93
C VAL A 4 36.08 25.96 13.22
N ARG A 5 35.99 27.23 13.62
CA ARG A 5 36.59 27.72 14.87
C ARG A 5 35.93 27.10 16.10
N LEU A 6 34.62 26.88 16.08
CA LEU A 6 33.88 26.19 17.14
C LEU A 6 34.29 24.72 17.25
N ALA A 7 34.40 24.04 16.11
CA ALA A 7 34.83 22.64 16.05
C ALA A 7 36.28 22.45 16.57
N LEU A 8 37.20 23.35 16.19
CA LEU A 8 38.59 23.32 16.64
C LEU A 8 38.77 23.70 18.12
N ARG A 9 37.85 24.47 18.71
CA ARG A 9 37.92 24.91 20.12
C ARG A 9 37.53 23.79 21.11
N ARG A 10 36.74 22.80 20.67
CA ARG A 10 36.30 21.66 21.49
C ARG A 10 36.43 20.35 20.69
N PRO A 11 37.66 19.89 20.38
CA PRO A 11 37.86 18.74 19.51
C PRO A 11 37.27 17.44 20.08
N TYR A 12 37.37 17.23 21.39
CA TYR A 12 36.81 16.03 22.04
C TYR A 12 35.28 15.93 21.93
N THR A 13 34.55 17.06 22.03
CA THR A 13 33.08 17.02 21.88
C THR A 13 32.67 16.69 20.45
N VAL A 14 33.46 17.13 19.46
CA VAL A 14 33.22 16.80 18.04
C VAL A 14 33.48 15.31 17.78
N VAL A 15 34.56 14.76 18.34
CA VAL A 15 34.86 13.32 18.21
C VAL A 15 33.75 12.46 18.82
N VAL A 16 33.30 12.78 20.04
CA VAL A 16 32.20 12.05 20.68
C VAL A 16 30.91 12.15 19.86
N LEU A 17 30.59 13.34 19.32
CA LEU A 17 29.42 13.54 18.46
C LEU A 17 29.50 12.66 17.19
N CYS A 18 30.66 12.62 16.53
CA CYS A 18 30.86 11.76 15.36
C CYS A 18 30.65 10.28 15.70
N ILE A 19 31.19 9.82 16.83
CA ILE A 19 31.01 8.43 17.29
C ILE A 19 29.53 8.12 17.50
N VAL A 20 28.79 9.01 18.16
CA VAL A 20 27.34 8.84 18.38
C VAL A 20 26.59 8.74 17.05
N ILE A 21 26.90 9.61 16.08
CA ILE A 21 26.29 9.58 14.75
C ILE A 21 26.56 8.24 14.05
N VAL A 22 27.80 7.74 14.11
CA VAL A 22 28.16 6.44 13.50
C VAL A 22 27.39 5.29 14.16
N VAL A 23 27.30 5.27 15.50
CA VAL A 23 26.56 4.23 16.22
C VAL A 23 25.06 4.27 15.89
N MET A 24 24.45 5.47 15.88
CA MET A 24 23.05 5.62 15.49
C MET A 24 22.80 5.21 14.04
N GLY A 25 23.71 5.57 13.13
CA GLY A 25 23.65 5.17 11.73
C GLY A 25 23.73 3.66 11.53
N ALA A 26 24.65 2.99 12.23
CA ALA A 26 24.78 1.54 12.20
C ALA A 26 23.51 0.84 12.73
N LEU A 27 22.95 1.33 13.84
CA LEU A 27 21.70 0.81 14.39
C LEU A 27 20.51 1.01 13.44
N ALA A 28 20.42 2.17 12.78
CA ALA A 28 19.37 2.45 11.80
C ALA A 28 19.51 1.54 10.57
N PHE A 29 20.73 1.33 10.08
CA PHE A 29 21.01 0.44 8.96
C PHE A 29 20.62 -1.01 9.26
N SER A 30 20.97 -1.52 10.44
CA SER A 30 20.58 -2.88 10.85
C SER A 30 19.08 -3.09 11.06
N ARG A 31 18.31 -2.01 11.26
CA ARG A 31 16.85 -2.05 11.48
C ARG A 31 16.04 -1.64 10.25
N MET A 32 16.69 -1.22 9.17
CA MET A 32 16.02 -0.81 7.95
C MET A 32 15.35 -2.03 7.32
N VAL A 33 14.02 -1.96 7.15
CA VAL A 33 13.26 -2.98 6.43
C VAL A 33 13.64 -2.86 4.96
N VAL A 34 14.26 -3.90 4.42
CA VAL A 34 14.62 -3.97 2.99
C VAL A 34 13.49 -4.71 2.28
N ASP A 35 12.79 -4.00 1.40
CA ASP A 35 11.86 -4.60 0.46
C ASP A 35 12.46 -4.55 -0.95
N ILE A 36 12.17 -5.58 -1.75
CA ILE A 36 12.59 -5.66 -3.16
C ILE A 36 11.72 -4.72 -4.00
N PHE A 37 10.47 -4.51 -3.60
CA PHE A 37 9.53 -3.64 -4.29
C PHE A 37 9.35 -2.32 -3.56
N PRO A 38 9.13 -1.20 -4.28
CA PRO A 38 8.61 0.00 -3.66
C PRO A 38 7.21 -0.28 -3.10
N ALA A 39 6.79 0.48 -2.10
CA ALA A 39 5.41 0.41 -1.61
C ALA A 39 4.44 0.71 -2.78
N ILE A 40 3.63 -0.29 -3.16
CA ILE A 40 2.59 -0.16 -4.17
C ILE A 40 1.30 0.15 -3.43
N ASP A 41 1.03 1.44 -3.24
CA ASP A 41 -0.16 1.93 -2.55
C ASP A 41 -1.33 2.15 -3.53
N ILE A 42 -1.69 1.12 -4.29
CA ILE A 42 -2.88 1.17 -5.17
C ILE A 42 -4.10 0.70 -4.34
N PRO A 43 -5.06 1.58 -4.01
CA PRO A 43 -6.18 1.22 -3.17
C PRO A 43 -7.20 0.39 -3.98
N VAL A 44 -7.08 -0.93 -3.89
CA VAL A 44 -7.98 -1.88 -4.53
C VAL A 44 -8.67 -2.77 -3.50
N VAL A 45 -9.99 -2.85 -3.59
CA VAL A 45 -10.81 -3.77 -2.78
C VAL A 45 -11.36 -4.85 -3.70
N ILE A 46 -11.11 -6.11 -3.34
CA ILE A 46 -11.58 -7.27 -4.08
C ILE A 46 -12.75 -7.89 -3.31
N SER A 47 -13.94 -7.81 -3.88
CA SER A 47 -15.14 -8.48 -3.38
C SER A 47 -15.34 -9.79 -4.13
N VAL A 48 -15.33 -10.91 -3.42
CA VAL A 48 -15.55 -12.25 -3.99
C VAL A 48 -16.92 -12.75 -3.56
N PHE A 49 -17.75 -13.06 -4.54
CA PHE A 49 -19.06 -13.63 -4.37
C PHE A 49 -19.02 -15.10 -4.78
N GLN A 50 -19.52 -15.99 -3.93
CA GLN A 50 -19.57 -17.42 -4.20
C GLN A 50 -21.02 -17.85 -4.18
N TYR A 51 -21.49 -18.38 -5.31
CA TYR A 51 -22.82 -18.93 -5.45
C TYR A 51 -22.75 -20.20 -6.31
N PRO A 52 -22.42 -21.36 -5.69
CA PRO A 52 -22.23 -22.60 -6.42
C PRO A 52 -23.52 -23.02 -7.13
N GLY A 53 -23.40 -23.45 -8.39
CA GLY A 53 -24.51 -23.90 -9.22
C GLY A 53 -25.11 -22.84 -10.16
N LEU A 54 -24.62 -21.59 -10.14
CA LEU A 54 -24.94 -20.63 -11.19
C LEU A 54 -23.94 -20.74 -12.34
N SER A 55 -24.47 -20.71 -13.57
CA SER A 55 -23.66 -20.49 -14.76
C SER A 55 -22.98 -19.11 -14.71
N ALA A 56 -21.86 -18.95 -15.42
CA ALA A 56 -21.13 -17.67 -15.41
C ALA A 56 -22.00 -16.47 -15.84
N GLU A 57 -22.89 -16.67 -16.82
CA GLU A 57 -23.80 -15.63 -17.30
C GLU A 57 -24.88 -15.27 -16.27
N GLU A 58 -25.40 -16.26 -15.54
CA GLU A 58 -26.35 -15.99 -14.46
C GLU A 58 -25.68 -15.33 -13.25
N MET A 59 -24.44 -15.72 -12.94
CA MET A 59 -23.65 -15.10 -11.88
C MET A 59 -23.39 -13.61 -12.17
N GLU A 60 -23.09 -13.29 -13.43
CA GLU A 60 -22.93 -11.91 -13.88
C GLU A 60 -24.22 -11.11 -13.70
N LYS A 61 -25.32 -11.60 -14.28
CA LYS A 61 -26.59 -10.86 -14.33
C LYS A 61 -27.25 -10.71 -12.97
N ARG A 62 -27.17 -11.73 -12.11
CA ARG A 62 -27.89 -11.74 -10.83
C ARG A 62 -27.09 -11.21 -9.66
N VAL A 63 -25.77 -11.43 -9.66
CA VAL A 63 -24.94 -11.09 -8.50
C VAL A 63 -24.05 -9.91 -8.82
N ILE A 64 -23.21 -10.04 -9.85
CA ILE A 64 -22.18 -9.03 -10.13
C ILE A 64 -22.78 -7.69 -10.54
N ILE A 65 -23.66 -7.64 -11.54
CA ILE A 65 -24.23 -6.39 -12.05
C ILE A 65 -25.00 -5.63 -10.96
N VAL A 66 -25.71 -6.37 -10.09
CA VAL A 66 -26.48 -5.76 -8.99
C VAL A 66 -25.53 -5.13 -7.96
N ASN A 67 -24.48 -5.84 -7.58
CA ASN A 67 -23.49 -5.33 -6.64
C ASN A 67 -22.65 -4.18 -7.23
N GLU A 68 -22.25 -4.29 -8.50
CA GLU A 68 -21.49 -3.26 -9.22
C GLU A 68 -22.26 -1.94 -9.27
N ARG A 69 -23.55 -1.98 -9.65
CA ARG A 69 -24.41 -0.78 -9.63
C ARG A 69 -24.63 -0.23 -8.23
N GLY A 70 -24.83 -1.11 -7.24
CA GLY A 70 -24.99 -0.72 -5.84
C GLY A 70 -23.76 -0.02 -5.27
N GLN A 71 -22.56 -0.54 -5.58
CA GLN A 71 -21.29 0.07 -5.17
C GLN A 71 -21.07 1.41 -5.87
N SER A 72 -21.33 1.49 -7.18
CA SER A 72 -21.19 2.74 -7.93
C SER A 72 -22.12 3.85 -7.46
N THR A 73 -23.26 3.53 -6.83
CA THR A 73 -24.22 4.54 -6.33
C THR A 73 -24.04 4.88 -4.85
N THR A 74 -23.55 3.94 -4.04
CA THR A 74 -23.45 4.11 -2.58
C THR A 74 -22.07 4.58 -2.13
N VAL A 75 -21.03 4.23 -2.89
CA VAL A 75 -19.63 4.45 -2.49
C VAL A 75 -19.03 5.56 -3.35
N ASN A 76 -18.48 6.58 -2.69
CA ASN A 76 -17.78 7.69 -3.34
C ASN A 76 -16.29 7.36 -3.54
N GLY A 77 -15.66 8.00 -4.54
CA GLY A 77 -14.22 7.89 -4.78
C GLY A 77 -13.79 6.64 -5.55
N ILE A 78 -14.72 5.97 -6.24
CA ILE A 78 -14.39 4.87 -7.15
C ILE A 78 -13.82 5.45 -8.45
N GLU A 79 -12.59 5.07 -8.80
CA GLU A 79 -11.97 5.39 -10.08
C GLU A 79 -12.43 4.40 -11.17
N ARG A 80 -12.38 3.11 -10.84
CA ARG A 80 -12.67 2.04 -11.81
C ARG A 80 -13.23 0.80 -11.13
N LEU A 81 -14.18 0.16 -11.81
CA LEU A 81 -14.71 -1.16 -11.46
C LEU A 81 -14.29 -2.16 -12.54
N GLU A 82 -13.79 -3.31 -12.12
CA GLU A 82 -13.55 -4.46 -12.99
C GLU A 82 -14.27 -5.67 -12.41
N SER A 83 -15.09 -6.33 -13.24
CA SER A 83 -15.80 -7.53 -12.84
C SER A 83 -15.40 -8.74 -13.69
N GLN A 84 -15.33 -9.90 -13.04
CA GLN A 84 -15.06 -11.19 -13.68
C GLN A 84 -16.00 -12.23 -13.10
N SER A 85 -16.78 -12.86 -13.97
CA SER A 85 -17.71 -13.93 -13.59
C SER A 85 -17.20 -15.25 -14.15
N ILE A 86 -17.03 -16.21 -13.27
CA ILE A 86 -16.77 -17.62 -13.60
C ILE A 86 -17.89 -18.46 -13.00
N GLU A 87 -17.99 -19.73 -13.40
CA GLU A 87 -19.02 -20.62 -12.89
C GLU A 87 -18.97 -20.70 -11.35
N GLY A 88 -20.08 -20.36 -10.71
CA GLY A 88 -20.22 -20.36 -9.26
C GLY A 88 -19.43 -19.29 -8.49
N ILE A 89 -18.60 -18.47 -9.13
CA ILE A 89 -17.79 -17.44 -8.46
C ILE A 89 -17.79 -16.14 -9.27
N GLY A 90 -18.06 -15.02 -8.60
CA GLY A 90 -17.97 -13.68 -9.16
C GLY A 90 -16.93 -12.87 -8.41
N VAL A 91 -16.03 -12.21 -9.13
CA VAL A 91 -14.99 -11.35 -8.58
C VAL A 91 -15.23 -9.93 -9.05
N LEU A 92 -15.36 -8.99 -8.11
CA LEU A 92 -15.48 -7.56 -8.37
C LEU A 92 -14.28 -6.84 -7.74
N LYS A 93 -13.48 -6.17 -8.56
CA LYS A 93 -12.34 -5.35 -8.14
C LYS A 93 -12.74 -3.88 -8.23
N THR A 94 -12.65 -3.19 -7.11
CA THR A 94 -13.00 -1.78 -7.00
C THR A 94 -11.73 -1.00 -6.71
N TYR A 95 -11.37 -0.12 -7.65
CA TYR A 95 -10.22 0.77 -7.57
C TYR A 95 -10.68 2.13 -7.07
N PHE A 96 -9.96 2.68 -6.09
CA PHE A 96 -10.26 3.99 -5.51
C PHE A 96 -9.24 5.04 -5.96
N GLN A 97 -9.65 6.31 -5.89
CA GLN A 97 -8.78 7.47 -6.09
C GLN A 97 -7.98 7.82 -4.83
#